data_AF-A0A1X1YBP9-F1
#
_entry.id   AF-A0A1X1YBP9-F1
#
_cell.length_a   1.000
_cell.length_b   1.000
_cell.length_c   1.000
_cell.angle_alpha   90.00
_cell.angle_beta   90.00
_cell.angle_gamma   90.00
#
_symmetry.space_group_name_H-M   'P 1'
#
loop_
_entity.id
_entity.type
_entity.pdbx_description
1 polymer ?
#
loop_
_entity_poly.entity_id
_entity_poly.type
_entity_poly.pdbx_seq_one_letter_code
_entity_poly.pdbx_strand_id
1 'polypeptide(L)'
;MPEIREIADEYGYGRRVYAWDCSRCGAEVQHYPGQGDVSCTKCDAQYNALGQRLRDDWRDNPSNYDDEVGDMEGYESSHVGDG
;
A
#
# COMPACT_ATOMS: atom_id res chain seq x y z
N MET A 1 -3.30 7.51 13.27
CA MET A 1 -4.30 6.90 12.35
C MET A 1 -4.29 7.75 11.09
N PRO A 2 -4.34 7.16 9.88
CA PRO A 2 -4.36 7.95 8.66
C PRO A 2 -5.59 8.86 8.65
N GLU A 3 -5.37 10.14 8.38
CA GLU A 3 -6.43 11.09 8.15
C GLU A 3 -6.88 11.00 6.68
N ILE A 4 -8.17 11.23 6.46
CA ILE A 4 -8.75 11.20 5.13
C ILE A 4 -8.99 12.64 4.70
N ARG A 5 -8.34 13.06 3.62
CA ARG A 5 -8.51 14.37 3.00
C ARG A 5 -9.14 14.21 1.61
N GLU A 6 -9.84 15.25 1.18
CA GLU A 6 -10.26 15.39 -0.21
C GLU A 6 -9.46 16.53 -0.83
N ILE A 7 -8.69 16.21 -1.87
CA ILE A 7 -7.84 17.17 -2.57
C ILE A 7 -8.31 17.20 -4.03
N ALA A 8 -8.63 18.39 -4.54
CA ALA A 8 -8.98 18.55 -5.95
C ALA A 8 -7.76 18.27 -6.82
N ASP A 9 -7.90 17.42 -7.83
CA ASP A 9 -6.88 17.26 -8.87
C ASP A 9 -6.91 18.43 -9.88
N GLU A 10 -6.05 18.38 -10.90
CA GLU A 10 -5.90 19.42 -11.92
C GLU A 10 -7.19 19.73 -12.72
N TYR A 11 -8.11 18.77 -12.80
CA TYR A 11 -9.42 18.88 -13.45
C TYR A 11 -10.55 19.25 -12.48
N GLY A 12 -10.24 19.45 -11.19
CA GLY A 12 -11.22 19.83 -10.17
C GLY A 12 -12.03 18.66 -9.61
N TYR A 13 -11.68 17.40 -9.92
CA TYR A 13 -12.30 16.25 -9.26
C TYR A 13 -11.68 16.04 -7.88
N GLY A 14 -12.53 15.93 -6.86
CA GLY A 14 -12.10 15.63 -5.50
C GLY A 14 -11.54 14.21 -5.41
N ARG A 15 -10.24 14.09 -5.16
CA ARG A 15 -9.59 12.80 -4.92
C ARG A 15 -9.40 12.61 -3.43
N ARG A 16 -9.86 11.46 -2.94
CA ARG A 16 -9.61 11.03 -1.57
C ARG A 16 -8.11 10.76 -1.41
N VAL A 17 -7.49 11.25 -0.36
CA VAL A 17 -6.08 11.03 -0.02
C VAL A 17 -6.02 10.61 1.44
N TYR A 18 -5.28 9.54 1.71
CA TYR A 18 -4.93 9.15 3.06
C TYR A 18 -3.59 9.80 3.42
N ALA A 19 -3.56 10.58 4.49
CA ALA A 19 -2.35 11.26 4.94
C ALA A 19 -2.01 10.89 6.39
N TRP A 20 -0.73 10.72 6.69
CA TRP A 20 -0.26 10.50 8.05
C TRP A 20 1.16 11.01 8.26
N ASP A 21 1.52 11.26 9.51
CA ASP A 21 2.89 11.62 9.88
C ASP A 21 3.80 10.40 9.83
N CYS A 22 4.93 10.53 9.14
CA CYS A 22 5.98 9.53 9.15
C CYS A 22 6.52 9.35 10.58
N SER A 23 6.38 8.14 11.12
CA SER A 23 6.90 7.77 12.44
C SER A 23 8.42 7.88 12.60
N ARG A 24 9.19 7.98 11.52
CA ARG A 24 10.66 8.13 11.55
C ARG A 24 11.12 9.59 11.55
N CYS A 25 10.52 10.43 10.70
CA CYS A 25 11.03 11.79 10.47
C CYS A 25 9.99 12.91 10.62
N GLY A 26 8.73 12.56 10.91
CA GLY A 26 7.62 13.50 11.09
C GLY A 26 7.16 14.21 9.81
N ALA A 27 7.65 13.82 8.63
CA ALA A 27 7.13 14.35 7.37
C ALA A 27 5.79 13.71 7.03
N GLU A 28 4.93 14.45 6.34
CA GLU A 28 3.66 13.92 5.83
C GLU A 28 3.92 12.87 4.75
N VAL A 29 3.23 11.74 4.87
CA VAL A 29 3.13 10.71 3.86
C VAL A 29 1.72 10.77 3.30
N GLN A 30 1.61 10.82 1.96
CA GLN A 30 0.34 10.82 1.25
C GLN A 30 0.20 9.52 0.49
N HIS A 31 -1.00 8.94 0.54
CA HIS A 31 -1.38 7.72 -0.16
C HIS A 31 -2.68 7.95 -0.91
N TYR A 32 -2.66 7.63 -2.20
CA TYR A 32 -3.84 7.76 -3.05
C TYR A 32 -4.54 6.40 -3.18
N PRO A 33 -5.89 6.36 -3.19
CA PRO A 33 -6.65 5.15 -3.47
C PRO A 33 -6.15 4.47 -4.74
N GLY A 34 -5.87 3.18 -4.66
CA GLY A 34 -5.28 2.38 -5.74
C GLY A 34 -3.76 2.31 -5.74
N GLN A 35 -3.05 3.04 -4.85
CA GLN A 35 -1.62 2.84 -4.63
C GLN A 35 -1.36 1.67 -3.68
N GLY A 36 -0.26 0.96 -3.92
CA GLY A 36 0.25 -0.10 -3.04
C GLY A 36 1.00 0.47 -1.84
N ASP A 37 2.20 -0.03 -1.58
CA ASP A 37 3.13 0.57 -0.63
C ASP A 37 3.60 1.97 -1.07
N VAL A 38 3.84 2.83 -0.09
CA VAL A 38 4.32 4.21 -0.31
C VAL A 38 5.52 4.52 0.56
N SER A 39 6.47 5.25 -0.02
CA SER A 39 7.68 5.73 0.66
C SER A 39 7.50 7.16 1.17
N CYS A 40 8.00 7.42 2.37
CA CYS A 40 8.17 8.78 2.86
C CYS A 40 9.23 9.51 2.03
N THR A 41 8.84 10.62 1.40
CA THR A 41 9.70 11.41 0.50
C THR A 41 10.94 12.02 1.18
N LYS A 42 10.96 12.10 2.51
CA LYS A 42 12.06 12.70 3.28
C LYS A 42 13.08 11.70 3.81
N CYS A 43 12.66 10.49 4.18
CA CYS A 43 13.52 9.52 4.89
C CYS A 43 13.43 8.09 4.35
N ASP A 44 12.69 7.89 3.27
CA ASP A 44 12.50 6.61 2.57
C ASP A 44 11.86 5.50 3.43
N ALA A 45 11.29 5.84 4.59
CA ALA A 45 10.51 4.89 5.37
C ALA A 45 9.28 4.44 4.57
N GLN A 46 9.08 3.13 4.46
CA GLN A 46 8.02 2.55 3.64
C GLN A 46 6.81 2.17 4.51
N TYR A 47 5.62 2.32 3.93
CA TYR A 47 4.35 2.08 4.59
C TYR A 47 3.44 1.27 3.67
N ASN A 48 2.65 0.37 4.23
CA ASN A 48 1.60 -0.31 3.48
C ASN A 48 0.41 0.64 3.19
N ALA A 49 -0.55 0.17 2.39
CA ALA A 49 -1.75 0.93 2.04
C ALA A 49 -2.63 1.32 3.25
N LEU A 50 -2.42 0.72 4.43
CA LEU A 50 -3.12 1.06 5.68
C LEU A 50 -2.34 2.07 6.54
N GLY A 51 -1.19 2.56 6.07
CA GLY A 51 -0.34 3.50 6.79
C GLY A 51 0.49 2.87 7.92
N GLN A 52 0.66 1.55 7.92
CA GLN A 52 1.53 0.87 8.88
C GLN A 52 2.97 0.86 8.34
N ARG A 53 3.93 1.24 9.20
CA ARG A 53 5.35 1.25 8.84
C ARG A 53 5.81 -0.19 8.55
N LEU A 54 6.38 -0.40 7.37
CA LEU A 54 7.07 -1.61 6.99
C LEU A 54 8.46 -1.64 7.63
N ARG A 55 8.98 -2.84 7.92
CA ARG A 55 10.37 -3.01 8.38
C ARG A 55 11.33 -2.46 7.33
N ASP A 56 12.43 -1.84 7.72
CA ASP A 56 13.38 -1.27 6.74
C ASP A 56 13.94 -2.34 5.77
N ASP A 57 14.00 -3.61 6.20
CA ASP A 57 14.42 -4.77 5.41
C ASP A 57 13.25 -5.55 4.75
N TRP A 58 12.02 -5.01 4.72
CA TRP A 58 10.85 -5.77 4.24
C TRP A 58 10.96 -6.25 2.79
N ARG A 59 11.69 -5.53 1.94
CA ARG A 59 11.97 -5.93 0.55
C ARG A 59 12.97 -7.08 0.44
N ASP A 60 13.78 -7.30 1.49
CA ASP A 60 14.75 -8.40 1.57
C ASP A 60 14.09 -9.70 2.08
N ASN A 61 12.79 -9.66 2.42
CA ASN A 61 12.06 -10.84 2.81
C ASN A 61 11.89 -11.77 1.58
N PRO A 62 12.45 -13.00 1.60
CA PRO A 62 12.38 -13.92 0.46
C PRO A 62 10.93 -14.32 0.09
N SER A 63 9.97 -14.16 1.01
CA SER A 63 8.54 -14.36 0.73
C SER A 63 7.91 -13.26 -0.14
N ASN A 64 8.63 -12.18 -0.47
CA ASN A 64 8.20 -11.11 -1.38
C ASN A 64 8.54 -11.42 -2.86
N TYR A 65 9.32 -12.48 -3.09
CA TYR A 65 9.76 -12.98 -4.40
C TYR A 65 9.36 -14.45 -4.64
N ASP A 66 8.44 -14.99 -3.83
CA ASP A 66 7.81 -16.28 -4.10
C ASP A 66 6.75 -16.08 -5.20
N ASP A 67 7.22 -16.17 -6.45
CA ASP A 67 6.49 -15.98 -7.70
C ASP A 67 5.65 -17.23 -8.08
N GLU A 68 5.29 -18.09 -7.12
CA GLU A 68 4.36 -19.24 -7.33
C GLU A 68 2.93 -18.97 -6.83
N VAL A 69 2.60 -17.74 -6.42
CA VAL A 69 1.20 -17.36 -6.17
C VAL A 69 0.88 -16.09 -6.94
N GLY A 70 0.65 -16.29 -8.25
CA GLY A 70 0.09 -15.28 -9.13
C GLY A 70 -1.35 -14.92 -8.74
N ASP A 71 -1.69 -13.65 -8.95
CA ASP A 71 -2.94 -12.92 -8.65
C ASP A 71 -4.21 -13.46 -9.36
N MET A 72 -4.34 -14.78 -9.61
CA MET A 72 -5.52 -15.37 -10.25
C MET A 72 -5.97 -16.76 -9.77
N GLU A 73 -5.26 -17.46 -8.88
CA GLU A 73 -5.74 -18.73 -8.30
C GLU A 73 -6.34 -18.56 -6.88
N GLY A 74 -6.84 -17.35 -6.58
CA GLY A 74 -7.38 -17.02 -5.27
C GLY A 74 -8.87 -17.31 -5.05
N TYR A 75 -9.70 -17.52 -6.09
CA TYR A 75 -11.15 -17.63 -5.86
C TYR A 75 -11.98 -18.56 -6.77
N GLU A 76 -11.43 -19.28 -7.76
CA GLU A 76 -12.20 -20.23 -8.60
C GLU A 76 -11.43 -21.51 -8.98
N SER A 77 -10.76 -22.18 -8.03
CA SER A 77 -10.21 -23.53 -8.27
C SER A 77 -10.26 -24.50 -7.06
N SER A 78 -10.99 -24.18 -6.00
CA SER A 78 -11.54 -25.23 -5.09
C SER A 78 -12.99 -25.54 -5.45
N HIS A 79 -13.15 -26.16 -6.62
CA HIS A 79 -14.15 -27.18 -6.95
C HIS A 79 -14.18 -27.38 -8.48
N VAL A 80 -13.10 -27.94 -9.04
CA VAL A 80 -13.30 -28.87 -10.15
C VAL A 80 -13.83 -30.16 -9.52
N GLY A 81 -14.96 -30.66 -10.01
CA GLY A 81 -15.55 -31.89 -9.49
C GLY A 81 -14.64 -33.10 -9.71
N ASP A 82 -14.68 -34.05 -8.79
CA ASP A 82 -15.11 -35.42 -9.07
C ASP A 82 -15.27 -36.20 -7.76
N GLY A 83 -16.39 -36.92 -7.67
CA GLY A 83 -16.87 -37.72 -6.55
C GLY A 83 -18.34 -38.03 -6.75
#